data_AF-A0A2V6J9P9-F1
#
_entry.id   AF-A0A2V6J9P9-F1
#
_cell.length_a   1.000
_cell.length_b   1.000
_cell.length_c   1.000
_cell.angle_alpha   90.00
_cell.angle_beta   90.00
_cell.angle_gamma   90.00
#
_symmetry.space_group_name_H-M   'P 1'
#
loop_
_entity.id
_entity.type
_entity.pdbx_description
1 polymer ?
#
loop_
_entity_poly.entity_id
_entity_poly.type
_entity_poly.pdbx_seq_one_letter_code
_entity_poly.pdbx_strand_id
1 'polypeptide(L)'
;MAARFMVISFQRSGLNWLRYCTEYFTGVRTPGRPQIIAEGRVFFDRAHDVRRKPKRSDFTGLYDASGAEVYERVALLLRNPYACFTSHYLGRKGVNFKKGLEHFEAYANNINQFDALKATKGVFYFEDFVSNQEGTLRFLGFFEIDPGSRPYNFAQMIEASRGANVLN
;
A
#
# COMPACT_ATOMS: atom_id res chain seq x y z
N MET A 1 -17.62 12.43 -9.82
CA MET A 1 -16.20 12.47 -9.39
C MET A 1 -15.52 11.22 -9.92
N ALA A 2 -14.26 11.26 -10.36
CA ALA A 2 -13.56 10.03 -10.75
C ALA A 2 -13.36 9.13 -9.52
N ALA A 3 -13.48 7.80 -9.70
CA ALA A 3 -13.24 6.80 -8.66
C ALA A 3 -11.91 7.06 -7.94
N ARG A 4 -11.90 6.94 -6.61
CA ARG A 4 -10.71 7.17 -5.79
C ARG A 4 -10.43 5.96 -4.92
N PHE A 5 -9.19 5.49 -4.96
CA PHE A 5 -8.74 4.27 -4.31
C PHE A 5 -7.72 4.57 -3.24
N MET A 6 -7.70 3.77 -2.18
CA MET A 6 -6.77 3.91 -1.05
C MET A 6 -6.17 2.57 -0.66
N VAL A 7 -4.87 2.59 -0.33
CA VAL A 7 -4.19 1.48 0.33
C VAL A 7 -3.67 1.91 1.69
N ILE A 8 -4.28 1.37 2.75
CA ILE A 8 -3.83 1.50 4.13
C ILE A 8 -2.87 0.35 4.42
N SER A 9 -1.67 0.65 4.90
CA SER A 9 -0.69 -0.38 5.23
C SER A 9 0.31 0.14 6.25
N PHE A 10 0.68 -0.62 7.27
CA PHE A 10 1.84 -0.23 8.06
C PHE A 10 3.13 -0.33 7.23
N GLN A 11 4.22 0.32 7.65
CA GLN A 11 5.49 0.17 6.92
C GLN A 11 5.92 -1.31 6.91
N ARG A 12 6.56 -1.74 5.82
CA ARG A 12 7.08 -3.11 5.62
C ARG A 12 6.00 -4.20 5.46
N SER A 13 4.76 -3.82 5.13
CA SER A 13 3.67 -4.75 4.77
C SER A 13 3.61 -5.11 3.28
N GLY A 14 4.72 -4.99 2.52
CA GLY A 14 4.77 -5.47 1.12
C GLY A 14 4.20 -4.54 0.05
N LEU A 15 3.77 -3.32 0.39
CA LEU A 15 3.16 -2.38 -0.56
C LEU A 15 4.02 -2.11 -1.82
N ASN A 16 5.36 -2.11 -1.73
CA ASN A 16 6.20 -1.87 -2.91
C ASN A 16 6.02 -2.92 -4.02
N TRP A 17 5.78 -4.18 -3.66
CA TRP A 17 5.51 -5.24 -4.64
C TRP A 17 4.20 -4.97 -5.39
N LEU A 18 3.14 -4.63 -4.66
CA LEU A 18 1.83 -4.34 -5.25
C LEU A 18 1.84 -3.03 -6.05
N ARG A 19 2.65 -2.05 -5.62
CA ARG A 19 2.94 -0.84 -6.39
C ARG A 19 3.59 -1.16 -7.72
N TYR A 20 4.65 -1.95 -7.72
CA TYR A 20 5.32 -2.40 -8.95
C TYR A 20 4.33 -3.11 -9.89
N CYS A 21 3.53 -4.05 -9.38
CA CYS A 21 2.53 -4.76 -10.18
C CYS A 21 1.48 -3.81 -10.76
N THR A 22 0.99 -2.87 -9.95
CA THR A 22 0.02 -1.87 -10.40
C THR A 22 0.59 -1.02 -11.53
N GLU A 23 1.80 -0.50 -11.38
CA GLU A 23 2.46 0.29 -12.43
C GLU A 23 2.72 -0.55 -13.69
N TYR A 24 3.11 -1.81 -13.53
CA TYR A 24 3.35 -2.74 -14.65
C TYR A 24 2.08 -2.99 -15.47
N PHE A 25 0.95 -3.28 -14.83
CA PHE A 25 -0.29 -3.63 -15.54
C PHE A 25 -1.06 -2.42 -16.05
N THR A 26 -0.99 -1.28 -15.34
CA THR A 26 -1.79 -0.10 -15.70
C THR A 26 -1.01 0.94 -16.51
N GLY A 27 0.33 0.95 -16.42
CA GLY A 27 1.14 2.07 -16.89
C GLY A 27 0.94 3.37 -16.10
N VAL A 28 0.21 3.33 -14.98
CA VAL A 28 -0.11 4.49 -14.15
C VAL A 28 0.77 4.47 -12.90
N ARG A 29 1.31 5.64 -12.54
CA ARG A 29 2.15 5.85 -11.36
C ARG A 29 1.45 5.45 -10.05
N THR A 30 2.22 4.99 -9.06
CA THR A 30 1.76 4.77 -7.68
C THR A 30 2.47 5.71 -6.69
N PRO A 31 1.92 5.95 -5.48
CA PRO A 31 2.45 6.95 -4.56
C PRO A 31 3.77 6.55 -3.93
N GLY A 32 4.66 7.53 -3.69
CA GLY A 32 6.00 7.32 -3.16
C GLY A 32 7.10 7.50 -4.22
N ARG A 33 8.28 6.92 -3.95
CA ARG A 33 9.40 6.93 -4.89
C ARG A 33 9.04 6.14 -6.17
N PRO A 34 9.34 6.64 -7.37
CA PRO A 34 9.08 5.92 -8.63
C PRO A 34 9.53 4.45 -8.58
N GLN A 35 8.77 3.55 -9.21
CA GLN A 35 9.18 2.15 -9.42
C GLN A 35 9.48 1.91 -10.90
N ILE A 36 8.47 2.15 -11.75
CA ILE A 36 8.53 2.08 -13.21
C ILE A 36 8.13 3.43 -13.81
N ILE A 37 7.07 4.06 -13.29
CA ILE A 37 6.48 5.29 -13.83
C ILE A 37 6.79 6.47 -12.89
N ALA A 38 7.48 7.48 -13.42
CA ALA A 38 7.97 8.61 -12.62
C ALA A 38 6.94 9.72 -12.40
N GLU A 39 6.11 9.99 -13.41
CA GLU A 39 5.25 11.17 -13.47
C GLU A 39 3.76 10.81 -13.62
N GLY A 40 2.89 11.81 -13.44
CA GLY A 40 1.45 11.66 -13.58
C GLY A 40 0.70 11.46 -12.26
N ARG A 41 -0.63 11.39 -12.37
CA ARG A 41 -1.54 11.14 -11.25
C ARG A 41 -1.33 9.71 -10.72
N VAL A 42 -1.44 9.56 -9.40
CA VAL A 42 -1.36 8.25 -8.77
C VAL A 42 -2.63 7.44 -8.99
N PHE A 43 -2.48 6.13 -9.20
CA PHE A 43 -3.59 5.20 -9.37
C PHE A 43 -4.41 5.04 -8.08
N PHE A 44 -3.73 4.93 -6.93
CA PHE A 44 -4.35 4.95 -5.60
C PHE A 44 -3.56 5.88 -4.68
N ASP A 45 -4.21 6.31 -3.61
CA ASP A 45 -3.59 7.00 -2.48
C ASP A 45 -3.05 5.99 -1.46
N ARG A 46 -2.10 6.39 -0.60
CA ARG A 46 -1.59 5.50 0.47
C ARG A 46 -1.46 6.19 1.82
N ALA A 47 -1.70 5.43 2.89
CA ALA A 47 -1.42 5.87 4.26
C ALA A 47 -0.72 4.77 5.08
N HIS A 48 0.37 5.18 5.76
CA HIS A 48 1.02 4.37 6.78
C HIS A 48 0.53 4.64 8.21
N ASP A 49 -0.09 5.79 8.42
CA ASP A 49 -0.82 6.17 9.63
C ASP A 49 -1.93 7.11 9.17
N VAL A 50 -3.16 6.61 9.09
CA VAL A 50 -4.31 7.37 8.57
C VAL A 50 -4.66 8.59 9.42
N ARG A 51 -4.20 8.64 10.67
CA ARG A 51 -4.40 9.79 11.57
C ARG A 51 -3.45 10.94 11.25
N ARG A 52 -2.31 10.66 10.61
CA ARG A 52 -1.34 11.71 10.28
C ARG A 52 -1.87 12.53 9.12
N LYS A 53 -1.80 13.86 9.28
CA LYS A 53 -2.07 14.78 8.19
C LYS A 53 -1.17 14.43 7.00
N PRO A 54 -1.72 14.36 5.78
CA PRO A 54 -0.92 14.11 4.59
C PRO A 54 0.18 15.16 4.51
N LYS A 55 1.45 14.73 4.47
CA LYS A 55 2.50 15.63 3.97
C LYS A 55 2.28 15.72 2.47
N ARG A 56 2.28 16.96 1.94
CA ARG A 56 2.00 17.33 0.53
C ARG A 56 2.13 16.11 -0.41
N SER A 57 0.99 15.59 -0.88
CA SER A 57 0.80 14.65 -2.01
C SER A 57 0.61 13.14 -1.78
N ASP A 58 0.64 12.57 -0.57
CA ASP A 58 0.56 11.08 -0.45
C ASP A 58 -0.88 10.50 -0.43
N PHE A 59 -1.86 11.24 0.11
CA PHE A 59 -3.28 10.86 0.10
C PHE A 59 -4.20 12.02 0.50
N THR A 60 -5.49 11.95 0.18
CA THR A 60 -6.54 12.80 0.81
C THR A 60 -7.03 12.14 2.11
N GLY A 61 -7.41 12.90 3.14
CA GLY A 61 -8.00 12.32 4.36
C GLY A 61 -9.16 11.35 4.06
N LEU A 62 -9.42 10.39 4.96
CA LEU A 62 -10.47 9.38 4.74
C LEU A 62 -11.87 9.98 4.53
N TYR A 63 -12.10 11.17 5.11
CA TYR A 63 -13.34 11.91 5.04
C TYR A 63 -13.10 13.32 4.48
N ASP A 64 -14.09 13.87 3.80
CA ASP A 64 -14.10 15.27 3.37
C ASP A 64 -14.54 16.22 4.49
N ALA A 65 -14.66 17.51 4.18
CA ALA A 65 -15.04 18.54 5.15
C ALA A 65 -16.48 18.39 5.68
N SER A 66 -17.35 17.64 4.97
CA SER A 66 -18.71 17.32 5.42
C SER A 66 -18.78 16.06 6.29
N GLY A 67 -17.67 15.31 6.38
CA GLY A 67 -17.60 14.02 7.06
C GLY A 67 -17.98 12.82 6.18
N ALA A 68 -18.14 13.03 4.86
CA ALA A 68 -18.41 11.94 3.92
C ALA A 68 -17.11 11.23 3.54
N GLU A 69 -17.16 9.91 3.37
CA GLU A 69 -16.03 9.10 2.89
C GLU A 69 -15.66 9.48 1.45
N VAL A 70 -14.37 9.61 1.17
CA VAL A 70 -13.88 10.09 -0.15
C VAL A 70 -13.41 8.97 -1.08
N TYR A 71 -13.29 7.75 -0.56
CA TYR A 71 -12.75 6.61 -1.28
C TYR A 71 -13.85 5.60 -1.60
N GLU A 72 -13.86 5.12 -2.84
CA GLU A 72 -14.79 4.09 -3.29
C GLU A 72 -14.36 2.71 -2.81
N ARG A 73 -13.04 2.44 -2.91
CA ARG A 73 -12.41 1.19 -2.51
C ARG A 73 -11.20 1.43 -1.63
N VAL A 74 -11.12 0.68 -0.53
CA VAL A 74 -10.03 0.76 0.42
C VAL A 74 -9.46 -0.63 0.65
N ALA A 75 -8.16 -0.79 0.42
CA ALA A 75 -7.42 -2.00 0.73
C ALA A 75 -6.65 -1.83 2.04
N LEU A 76 -6.69 -2.82 2.92
CA LEU A 76 -5.86 -2.91 4.11
C LEU A 76 -4.82 -4.02 3.93
N LEU A 77 -3.53 -3.66 3.95
CA LEU A 77 -2.45 -4.63 3.93
C LEU A 77 -1.99 -4.95 5.34
N LEU A 78 -2.09 -6.23 5.70
CA LEU A 78 -1.65 -6.77 6.97
C LEU A 78 -0.42 -7.66 6.77
N ARG A 79 0.43 -7.68 7.79
CA ARG A 79 1.58 -8.57 7.89
C ARG A 79 1.78 -8.84 9.36
N ASN A 80 2.38 -9.98 9.72
CA ASN A 80 2.72 -10.27 11.11
C ASN A 80 3.29 -9.00 11.82
N PRO A 81 2.64 -8.52 12.89
CA PRO A 81 2.99 -7.25 13.53
C PRO A 81 4.39 -7.27 14.13
N TYR A 82 4.84 -8.41 14.65
CA TYR A 82 6.21 -8.59 15.14
C TYR A 82 7.23 -8.42 14.01
N ALA A 83 6.96 -9.00 12.84
CA ALA A 83 7.83 -8.85 11.67
C ALA A 83 7.88 -7.39 11.19
N CYS A 84 6.75 -6.67 11.23
CA CYS A 84 6.70 -5.25 10.90
C CYS A 84 7.53 -4.40 11.87
N PHE A 85 7.32 -4.61 13.17
CA PHE A 85 8.00 -3.86 14.22
C PHE A 85 9.52 -4.05 14.15
N THR A 86 9.97 -5.31 14.12
CA THR A 86 11.40 -5.65 14.08
C THR A 86 12.03 -5.14 12.78
N SER A 87 11.40 -5.35 11.63
CA SER A 87 11.94 -4.90 10.33
C SER A 87 12.00 -3.38 10.18
N HIS A 88 11.18 -2.61 10.91
CA HIS A 88 11.12 -1.16 10.75
C HIS A 88 11.93 -0.39 11.80
N TYR A 89 12.03 -0.92 13.02
CA TYR A 89 12.61 -0.20 14.15
C TYR A 89 13.91 -0.81 14.69
N LEU A 90 14.12 -2.13 14.58
CA LEU A 90 15.33 -2.74 15.12
C LEU A 90 16.57 -2.25 14.34
N GLY A 91 17.57 -1.72 15.06
CA GLY A 91 18.80 -1.22 14.47
C GLY A 91 18.70 0.15 13.76
N ARG A 92 17.53 0.80 13.77
CA ARG A 92 17.36 2.10 13.10
C ARG A 92 17.89 3.25 13.97
N LYS A 93 18.89 3.97 13.46
CA LYS A 93 19.47 5.15 14.13
C LYS A 93 18.38 6.16 14.51
N GLY A 94 18.35 6.58 15.78
CA GLY A 94 17.44 7.61 16.28
C GLY A 94 16.03 7.13 16.67
N VAL A 95 15.79 5.82 16.71
CA VAL A 95 14.56 5.23 17.27
C VAL A 95 14.92 4.24 18.37
N ASN A 96 14.60 4.59 19.62
CA ASN A 96 14.64 3.63 20.72
C ASN A 96 13.35 2.81 20.77
N PHE A 97 13.33 1.74 21.57
CA PHE A 97 12.19 0.83 21.66
C PHE A 97 10.87 1.55 22.01
N LYS A 98 10.90 2.45 23.01
CA LYS A 98 9.72 3.22 23.44
C LYS A 98 9.12 4.03 22.29
N LYS A 99 9.95 4.81 21.59
CA LYS A 99 9.52 5.59 20.41
C LYS A 99 9.05 4.69 19.26
N GLY A 100 9.66 3.52 19.11
CA GLY A 100 9.20 2.48 18.19
C GLY A 100 7.77 2.02 18.50
N LEU A 101 7.47 1.74 19.78
CA LEU A 101 6.12 1.35 20.23
C LEU A 101 5.10 2.46 19.98
N GLU A 102 5.41 3.70 20.36
CA GLU A 102 4.53 4.86 20.13
C GLU A 102 4.18 5.01 18.65
N HIS A 103 5.16 4.83 17.76
CA HIS A 103 4.91 4.86 16.32
C HIS A 103 4.19 3.60 15.81
N PHE A 104 4.34 2.46 16.47
CA PHE A 104 3.67 1.22 16.11
C PHE A 104 2.17 1.23 16.41
N GLU A 105 1.69 2.14 17.27
CA GLU A 105 0.24 2.38 17.45
C GLU A 105 -0.49 2.59 16.13
N ALA A 106 0.18 3.16 15.10
CA ALA A 106 -0.39 3.33 13.78
C ALA A 106 -0.93 2.02 13.19
N TYR A 107 -0.33 0.87 13.52
CA TYR A 107 -0.79 -0.45 13.07
C TYR A 107 -2.24 -0.71 13.52
N ALA A 108 -2.50 -0.59 14.83
CA ALA A 108 -3.85 -0.78 15.39
C ALA A 108 -4.83 0.30 14.94
N ASN A 109 -4.37 1.55 14.89
CA ASN A 109 -5.23 2.66 14.46
C ASN A 109 -5.66 2.53 12.99
N ASN A 110 -4.77 2.07 12.11
CA ASN A 110 -5.11 1.79 10.73
C ASN A 110 -6.22 0.73 10.62
N ILE A 111 -6.16 -0.33 11.42
CA ILE A 111 -7.21 -1.37 11.47
C ILE A 111 -8.53 -0.77 11.96
N ASN A 112 -8.52 -0.05 13.08
CA ASN A 112 -9.74 0.53 13.66
C ASN A 112 -10.42 1.53 12.71
N GLN A 113 -9.63 2.36 12.04
CA GLN A 113 -10.15 3.33 11.09
C GLN A 113 -10.66 2.65 9.82
N PHE A 114 -9.96 1.63 9.33
CA PHE A 114 -10.43 0.82 8.20
C PHE A 114 -11.74 0.11 8.51
N ASP A 115 -11.87 -0.46 9.72
CA ASP A 115 -13.08 -1.15 10.16
C ASP A 115 -14.30 -0.22 10.13
N ALA A 116 -14.13 1.03 10.59
CA ALA A 116 -15.17 2.04 10.63
C ALA A 116 -15.67 2.54 9.25
N LEU A 117 -14.93 2.29 8.16
CA LEU A 117 -15.32 2.74 6.81
C LEU A 117 -16.46 1.89 6.24
N LYS A 118 -17.33 2.55 5.49
CA LYS A 118 -18.44 1.97 4.71
C LYS A 118 -18.10 1.73 3.24
N ALA A 119 -16.96 2.23 2.77
CA ALA A 119 -16.41 1.96 1.45
C ALA A 119 -16.34 0.45 1.14
N THR A 120 -16.14 0.11 -0.13
CA THR A 120 -15.85 -1.28 -0.49
C THR A 120 -14.47 -1.65 0.05
N LYS A 121 -14.39 -2.67 0.89
CA LYS A 121 -13.21 -3.02 1.67
C LYS A 121 -12.58 -4.33 1.21
N GLY A 122 -11.25 -4.37 1.14
CA GLY A 122 -10.48 -5.58 0.89
C GLY A 122 -9.33 -5.72 1.89
N VAL A 123 -9.16 -6.89 2.49
CA VAL A 123 -8.03 -7.19 3.39
C VAL A 123 -7.09 -8.14 2.67
N PHE A 124 -5.79 -7.82 2.68
CA PHE A 124 -4.77 -8.60 2.02
C PHE A 124 -3.60 -8.86 2.98
N TYR A 125 -3.28 -10.13 3.19
CA TYR A 125 -2.14 -10.53 4.01
C TYR A 125 -0.88 -10.62 3.15
N PHE A 126 0.21 -10.05 3.65
CA PHE A 126 1.52 -10.03 3.00
C PHE A 126 1.94 -11.42 2.49
N GLU A 127 1.73 -12.43 3.34
CA GLU A 127 2.09 -13.82 3.10
C GLU A 127 1.30 -14.41 1.92
N ASP A 128 0.12 -13.87 1.61
CA ASP A 128 -0.75 -14.37 0.53
C ASP A 128 -0.41 -13.77 -0.83
N PHE A 129 0.21 -12.59 -0.89
CA PHE A 129 0.46 -11.89 -2.16
C PHE A 129 1.94 -11.71 -2.49
N VAL A 130 2.84 -11.73 -1.51
CA VAL A 130 4.26 -11.54 -1.80
C VAL A 130 4.82 -12.74 -2.53
N SER A 131 5.30 -12.50 -3.76
CA SER A 131 5.80 -13.56 -4.65
C SER A 131 4.78 -14.68 -4.91
N ASN A 132 3.50 -14.43 -4.65
CA ASN A 132 2.39 -15.34 -4.93
C ASN A 132 1.47 -14.69 -5.97
N GLN A 133 1.27 -15.40 -7.09
CA GLN A 133 0.51 -14.87 -8.22
C GLN A 133 -0.94 -14.65 -7.84
N GLU A 134 -1.61 -15.65 -7.29
CA GLU A 134 -3.03 -15.60 -7.01
C GLU A 134 -3.38 -14.43 -6.08
N GLY A 135 -2.67 -14.26 -4.96
CA GLY A 135 -2.92 -13.14 -4.06
C GLY A 135 -2.61 -11.78 -4.67
N THR A 136 -1.61 -11.71 -5.55
CA THR A 136 -1.32 -10.48 -6.31
C THR A 136 -2.48 -10.16 -7.27
N LEU A 137 -2.98 -11.14 -8.02
CA LEU A 137 -4.09 -10.93 -8.96
C LEU A 137 -5.38 -10.57 -8.23
N ARG A 138 -5.65 -11.13 -7.05
CA ARG A 138 -6.80 -10.75 -6.21
C ARG A 138 -6.73 -9.27 -5.81
N PHE A 139 -5.56 -8.76 -5.44
CA PHE A 139 -5.37 -7.33 -5.14
C PHE A 139 -5.62 -6.44 -6.38
N LEU A 140 -5.08 -6.84 -7.53
CA LEU A 140 -5.28 -6.10 -8.78
C LEU A 140 -6.76 -6.06 -9.19
N GLY A 141 -7.44 -7.20 -9.14
CA GLY A 141 -8.86 -7.32 -9.44
C GLY A 141 -9.75 -6.53 -8.48
N PHE A 142 -9.37 -6.40 -7.20
CA PHE A 142 -10.08 -5.54 -6.24
C PHE A 142 -10.12 -4.06 -6.68
N PHE A 143 -9.09 -3.60 -7.40
CA PHE A 143 -9.05 -2.27 -7.99
C PHE A 143 -9.40 -2.25 -9.49
N GLU A 144 -10.09 -3.29 -9.98
CA GLU A 144 -10.53 -3.42 -11.38
C GLU A 144 -9.40 -3.33 -12.41
N ILE A 145 -8.18 -3.72 -12.00
CA ILE A 145 -7.06 -3.86 -12.92
C ILE A 145 -7.18 -5.23 -13.56
N ASP A 146 -7.34 -5.27 -14.89
CA ASP A 146 -7.34 -6.50 -15.68
C ASP A 146 -5.91 -6.88 -16.11
N PRO A 147 -5.29 -7.91 -15.50
CA PRO A 147 -3.96 -8.37 -15.87
C PRO A 147 -3.94 -9.07 -17.24
N GLY A 148 -5.09 -9.53 -17.74
CA GLY A 148 -5.23 -10.20 -19.04
C GLY A 148 -4.95 -9.29 -20.23
N SER A 149 -4.99 -7.97 -20.02
CA SER A 149 -4.68 -6.95 -21.03
C SER A 149 -3.20 -6.91 -21.45
N ARG A 150 -2.30 -7.56 -20.70
CA ARG A 150 -0.86 -7.56 -20.95
C ARG A 150 -0.23 -8.93 -20.68
N PRO A 151 0.47 -9.54 -21.65
CA PRO A 151 1.25 -10.74 -21.38
C PRO A 151 2.30 -10.50 -20.30
N TYR A 152 2.43 -11.43 -19.34
CA TYR A 152 3.36 -11.31 -18.24
C TYR A 152 3.99 -12.65 -17.85
N ASN A 153 5.20 -12.59 -17.30
CA ASN A 153 5.85 -13.73 -16.64
C ASN A 153 6.04 -13.36 -15.16
N PHE A 154 5.30 -14.02 -14.28
CA PHE A 154 5.26 -13.66 -12.87
C PHE A 154 6.63 -13.85 -12.16
N ALA A 155 7.39 -14.88 -12.54
CA ALA A 155 8.73 -15.11 -11.99
C ALA A 155 9.69 -13.97 -12.35
N GLN A 156 9.69 -13.54 -13.61
CA GLN A 156 10.50 -12.41 -14.07
C GLN A 156 10.08 -11.08 -13.41
N MET A 157 8.77 -10.90 -13.17
CA MET A 157 8.29 -9.73 -12.43
C MET A 157 8.83 -9.68 -11.01
N ILE A 158 8.88 -10.82 -10.30
CA ILE A 158 9.47 -10.91 -8.96
C ILE A 158 10.93 -10.45 -8.99
N GLU A 159 11.72 -10.95 -9.94
CA GLU A 159 13.13 -10.58 -10.10
C GLU A 159 13.31 -9.09 -10.41
N ALA A 160 12.55 -8.57 -11.37
CA ALA A 160 12.59 -7.17 -11.77
C ALA A 160 12.21 -6.23 -10.61
N SER A 161 11.21 -6.61 -9.80
CA SER A 161 10.81 -5.82 -8.63
C SER A 161 11.92 -5.73 -7.59
N ARG A 162 12.77 -6.76 -7.46
CA ARG A 162 13.95 -6.74 -6.57
C ARG A 162 15.04 -5.83 -7.14
N GLY A 163 15.31 -5.90 -8.44
CA GLY A 163 16.28 -5.03 -9.12
C GLY A 163 15.91 -3.54 -9.03
N ALA A 164 14.63 -3.20 -9.17
CA ALA A 164 14.12 -1.83 -8.96
C ALA A 164 14.30 -1.32 -7.52
N ASN A 165 14.41 -2.22 -6.53
CA ASN A 165 14.74 -1.89 -5.15
C ASN A 165 16.26 -1.83 -4.87
N VAL A 166 17.13 -2.28 -5.79
CA VAL A 166 18.61 -2.36 -5.61
C VAL A 166 19.36 -1.25 -6.36
N LEU A 167 18.80 -0.66 -7.41
CA LEU A 167 19.39 0.51 -8.09
C LEU A 167 19.29 1.83 -7.28
N ASN A 168 19.14 1.76 -5.94
CA ASN A 168 19.11 2.91 -5.04
C ASN A 168 19.72 2.59 -3.66
#